data_AF-A0A7C1YYC5-F1
#
_entry.id   AF-A0A7C1YYC5-F1
#
_cell.length_a   1.000
_cell.length_b   1.000
_cell.length_c   1.000
_cell.angle_alpha   90.00
_cell.angle_beta   90.00
_cell.angle_gamma   90.00
#
_symmetry.space_group_name_H-M   'P 1'
#
loop_
_entity.id
_entity.type
_entity.pdbx_description
1 polymer ?
#
loop_
_entity_poly.entity_id
_entity_poly.type
_entity_poly.pdbx_seq_one_letter_code
_entity_poly.pdbx_strand_id
1 'polypeptide(L)' 'MPAITIREVPKETRDELAARAARGGRSLQEYLRQTLIDLARKPDRNAVLTRIRERKARTGSHISAERIIALRDADRT' A
#
# COMPACT_ATOMS: atom_id res chain seq x y z
N MET A 1 -12.01 -14.00 17.49
CA MET A 1 -11.01 -13.28 16.65
C MET A 1 -10.42 -14.29 15.67
N PRO A 2 -10.15 -13.92 14.40
CA PRO A 2 -9.55 -14.85 13.45
C PRO A 2 -8.10 -15.16 13.84
N ALA A 3 -7.72 -16.43 13.73
CA ALA A 3 -6.35 -16.90 13.91
C ALA A 3 -5.79 -17.40 12.57
N ILE A 4 -4.51 -17.16 12.33
CA ILE A 4 -3.81 -17.62 11.13
C ILE A 4 -2.62 -18.48 11.58
N THR A 5 -2.57 -19.71 11.07
CA THR A 5 -1.46 -20.63 11.29
C THR A 5 -0.70 -20.82 9.98
N ILE A 6 0.58 -20.48 9.96
CA ILE A 6 1.46 -20.69 8.81
C ILE A 6 2.31 -21.92 9.13
N ARG A 7 2.14 -22.99 8.34
CA ARG A 7 2.89 -24.25 8.50
C ARG A 7 4.18 -24.20 7.71
N GLU A 8 5.14 -25.01 8.12
CA GLU A 8 6.39 -25.28 7.37
C GLU A 8 7.21 -24.01 7.06
N VAL A 9 7.15 -23.01 7.96
CA VAL A 9 8.02 -21.84 7.86
C VAL A 9 9.44 -22.28 8.18
N PRO A 10 10.43 -22.06 7.28
CA PRO A 10 11.83 -22.36 7.56
C PRO A 10 12.28 -21.65 8.84
N LYS A 11 13.05 -22.36 9.66
CA LYS A 11 13.47 -21.87 10.97
C LYS A 11 14.21 -20.55 10.85
N GLU A 12 15.09 -20.44 9.86
CA GLU A 12 15.90 -19.26 9.57
C GLU A 12 15.03 -18.05 9.27
N THR A 13 13.96 -18.24 8.49
CA THR A 13 12.99 -17.18 8.18
C THR A 13 12.24 -16.73 9.44
N ARG A 14 11.79 -17.67 10.27
CA ARG A 14 11.09 -17.37 11.52
C ARG A 14 12.00 -16.61 12.49
N ASP A 15 13.26 -17.01 12.60
CA ASP A 15 14.23 -16.41 13.51
C ASP A 15 14.63 -15.00 13.04
N GLU A 16 14.83 -14.79 11.74
CA GLU A 16 15.06 -13.44 11.19
C GLU A 16 13.86 -12.52 11.45
N LEU A 17 12.63 -12.99 11.23
CA LEU A 17 11.42 -12.20 11.51
C LEU A 17 11.30 -11.87 13.00
N ALA A 18 11.64 -12.80 13.89
CA ALA A 18 11.66 -12.58 15.33
C ALA A 18 12.72 -11.52 15.70
N ALA A 19 13.91 -11.57 15.08
CA ALA A 19 14.95 -10.58 15.26
C ALA A 19 14.50 -9.18 14.78
N ARG A 20 13.78 -9.09 13.64
CA ARG A 20 13.20 -7.81 13.18
C ARG A 20 12.20 -7.25 14.18
N ALA A 21 11.32 -8.11 14.69
CA ALA A 21 10.31 -7.73 15.68
C ALA A 21 10.97 -7.22 16.97
N ALA A 22 12.00 -7.92 17.46
CA ALA A 22 12.76 -7.55 18.65
C ALA A 22 13.47 -6.20 18.49
N ARG A 23 14.06 -5.91 17.31
CA ARG A 23 14.66 -4.60 17.00
C ARG A 23 13.66 -3.45 17.10
N GLY A 24 12.38 -3.71 16.85
CA GLY A 24 11.30 -2.74 17.02
C GLY A 24 10.63 -2.75 18.39
N GLY A 25 11.09 -3.57 19.34
CA GLY A 25 10.46 -3.72 20.66
C GLY A 25 9.09 -4.41 20.62
N ARG A 26 8.81 -5.22 19.60
CA ARG A 26 7.49 -5.85 19.38
C ARG A 26 7.60 -7.38 19.46
N SER A 27 6.51 -8.03 19.86
CA SER A 27 6.40 -9.48 19.73
C SER A 27 6.35 -9.90 18.24
N LEU A 28 6.81 -11.11 17.93
CA LEU A 28 6.73 -11.66 16.57
C LEU A 28 5.29 -11.66 16.04
N GLN A 29 4.33 -12.05 16.87
CA GLN A 29 2.91 -12.07 16.50
C GLN A 29 2.40 -10.67 16.13
N GLU A 30 2.77 -9.64 16.91
CA GLU A 30 2.35 -8.28 16.62
C GLU A 30 3.00 -7.72 15.35
N TYR A 31 4.29 -7.97 15.17
CA TYR A 31 5.03 -7.61 13.96
C TYR A 31 4.39 -8.22 12.71
N LEU A 32 4.07 -9.52 12.75
CA LEU A 32 3.42 -10.22 11.63
C LEU A 32 2.02 -9.69 11.36
N ARG A 33 1.23 -9.44 12.41
CA ARG A 33 -0.11 -8.85 12.27
C ARG A 33 -0.03 -7.50 11.55
N GLN A 34 0.88 -6.62 11.97
CA GLN A 34 1.03 -5.32 11.33
C GLN A 34 1.49 -5.46 9.88
N THR A 35 2.44 -6.35 9.61
CA THR A 35 2.94 -6.63 8.26
C THR A 35 1.82 -7.10 7.34
N LEU A 36 0.94 -8.00 7.81
CA LEU A 36 -0.21 -8.47 7.03
C LEU A 36 -1.24 -7.37 6.78
N ILE A 37 -1.50 -6.50 7.77
CA ILE A 37 -2.37 -5.33 7.61
C ILE A 37 -1.81 -4.39 6.54
N ASP A 38 -0.51 -4.09 6.61
CA ASP A 38 0.13 -3.18 5.66
C ASP A 38 0.24 -3.78 4.26
N LEU A 39 0.39 -5.10 4.16
CA LEU A 39 0.31 -5.83 2.90
C LEU A 39 -1.10 -5.71 2.29
N ALA A 40 -2.16 -5.92 3.09
CA ALA A 40 -3.54 -5.79 2.64
C ALA A 40 -3.93 -4.35 2.27
N ARG A 41 -3.28 -3.34 2.89
CA ARG A 41 -3.50 -1.92 2.58
C ARG A 41 -2.93 -1.52 1.22
N LYS A 42 -1.88 -2.19 0.73
CA LYS A 42 -1.29 -1.93 -0.59
C LYS A 42 -2.17 -2.61 -1.65
N PRO A 43 -2.95 -1.85 -2.44
CA PRO A 43 -3.75 -2.47 -3.49
C PRO A 43 -2.81 -3.04 -4.55
N ASP A 44 -3.16 -4.20 -5.09
CA ASP A 44 -2.50 -4.76 -6.27
C ASP A 44 -2.37 -3.67 -7.35
N ARG A 45 -1.24 -3.59 -8.05
CA ARG A 45 -0.98 -2.55 -9.06
C ARG A 45 -2.10 -2.50 -10.11
N ASN A 46 -2.64 -3.64 -10.49
CA ASN A 46 -3.77 -3.72 -11.41
C ASN A 46 -5.05 -3.21 -10.75
N ALA A 47 -5.29 -3.50 -9.47
CA ALA A 47 -6.41 -2.93 -8.71
C ALA A 47 -6.31 -1.40 -8.60
N VAL A 48 -5.10 -0.85 -8.44
CA VAL A 48 -4.88 0.62 -8.48
C VAL A 48 -5.21 1.18 -9.86
N LEU A 49 -4.71 0.55 -10.94
CA LEU A 49 -4.98 0.99 -12.31
C LEU A 49 -6.47 0.94 -12.66
N THR A 50 -7.17 -0.11 -12.24
CA THR A 50 -8.62 -0.23 -12.38
C THR A 50 -9.34 0.90 -11.66
N ARG A 51 -9.01 1.16 -10.39
CA ARG A 51 -9.59 2.28 -9.63
C ARG A 51 -9.33 3.64 -10.27
N ILE A 52 -8.13 3.86 -10.84
CA ILE A 52 -7.81 5.09 -11.57
C ILE A 52 -8.71 5.23 -12.81
N ARG A 53 -8.87 4.15 -13.59
CA ARG A 53 -9.74 4.15 -14.78
C ARG A 53 -11.20 4.41 -14.41
N GLU A 54 -11.72 3.74 -13.40
CA GLU A 54 -13.08 3.95 -12.88
C GLU A 54 -13.31 5.37 -12.35
N ARG A 55 -12.32 5.94 -11.66
CA ARG A 55 -12.38 7.33 -11.19
C ARG A 55 -12.38 8.31 -12.36
N LYS A 56 -11.50 8.12 -13.36
CA LYS A 56 -11.47 8.96 -14.56
C LYS A 56 -12.80 8.91 -15.32
N ALA A 57 -13.36 7.71 -15.51
CA ALA A 57 -14.64 7.52 -16.16
C ALA A 57 -15.79 8.23 -15.42
N ARG A 58 -15.82 8.17 -14.08
CA ARG A 58 -16.86 8.83 -13.26
C ARG A 58 -16.72 10.35 -13.19
N THR A 59 -15.50 10.87 -13.12
CA THR A 59 -15.28 12.32 -12.95
C THR A 59 -15.56 13.08 -14.25
N GLY A 60 -15.39 12.46 -15.42
CA GLY A 60 -15.73 13.05 -16.74
C GLY A 60 -14.93 14.30 -17.14
N SER A 61 -14.25 14.95 -16.19
CA SER A 61 -13.44 16.14 -16.42
C SER A 61 -12.10 15.75 -17.02
N HIS A 62 -11.92 16.07 -18.30
CA HIS A 62 -10.64 16.07 -18.98
C HIS A 62 -10.12 17.51 -19.04
N ILE A 63 -8.98 17.77 -18.42
CA ILE A 63 -8.21 19.00 -18.62
C ILE A 63 -7.04 18.65 -19.55
N SER A 64 -6.90 19.39 -20.64
CA SER A 64 -5.78 19.22 -21.58
C SER A 64 -4.47 19.72 -20.95
N ALA A 65 -3.33 19.22 -21.43
CA ALA A 65 -2.03 19.65 -20.92
C ALA A 65 -1.83 21.17 -21.09
N GLU A 66 -2.30 21.73 -22.21
CA GLU A 66 -2.24 23.18 -22.47
C GLU A 66 -3.04 23.96 -21.41
N ARG A 67 -4.20 23.44 -21.01
CA ARG A 67 -5.04 24.08 -19.98
C ARG A 67 -4.43 24.00 -18.58
N ILE A 68 -3.71 22.92 -18.25
CA ILE A 68 -2.95 22.82 -17.00
C ILE A 68 -1.87 23.91 -16.95
N ILE A 69 -1.12 24.06 -18.04
CA ILE A 69 -0.03 25.05 -18.13
C ILE A 69 -0.59 26.46 -18.01
N ALA A 70 -1.67 26.77 -18.73
CA ALA A 70 -2.32 28.08 -18.67
C ALA A 70 -2.84 28.44 -17.26
N LEU A 71 -3.47 27.48 -16.56
CA LEU A 71 -3.96 27.71 -15.19
C LEU A 71 -2.81 27.90 -14.19
N ARG A 72 -1.72 27.14 -14.33
CA ARG A 72 -0.52 27.29 -13.51
C ARG A 72 0.14 28.66 -13.69
N ASP A 73 0.23 29.14 -14.93
CA ASP A 73 0.90 30.40 -15.23
C ASP A 73 0.05 31.61 -14.80
N ALA A 74 -1.29 31.48 -14.81
CA ALA A 74 -2.20 32.49 -14.27
C ALA A 74 -2.15 32.65 -12.74
N ASP A 75 -1.71 31.63 -12.00
CA ASP A 75 -1.57 31.67 -10.53
C ASP A 75 -0.24 32.31 -10.07
N ARG A 76 0.69 32.55 -11.01
CA ARG A 76 2.02 33.15 -10.74
C ARG A 76 2.10 34.66 -11.00
N THR A 77 1.03 35.26 -11.54
CA THR A 77 0.90 36.70 -11.78
C THR A 77 0.07 37.34 -10.68
#